data_AF-A0A2K2U7M4-F1
#
_entry.id   AF-A0A2K2U7M4-F1
#
_cell.length_a   1.000
_cell.length_b   1.000
_cell.length_c   1.000
_cell.angle_alpha   90.00
_cell.angle_beta   90.00
_cell.angle_gamma   90.00
#
_symmetry.space_group_name_H-M   'P 1'
#
loop_
_entity.id
_entity.type
_entity.pdbx_description
1 polymer ?
#
loop_
_entity_poly.entity_id
_entity_poly.type
_entity_poly.pdbx_seq_one_letter_code
_entity_poly.pdbx_strand_id
1 'polypeptide(L)'
;MVSSLRWHHLGFAFVWAVMFGGLSAPAGMVGSSAGAAALGVFEACQQVCVIAAVALSALAERRVPAFPPRLAYAAGAALAAGTLAFSAALPSGGEPSVVGAALAGVLVGGAAGFFYASWQQFFASEGASRTAICIPLSAVLSVAVSAVVGALPDAVRTVCVVGVLPAASAATLRLSLSEIVPADPALRMTRALAAAAARDLWKPVFCTCAIGFVWQLVAGLFSVSADASSAAGFGGLALASAVVLLIELFSERGFEALRVYQVLFPLVTGVFMLPSLLGVQFAPLVVGMLLFGFEILNLLLIVTCAVYSSERGVPAAQTYALCVGPTLVAMFAGDAMGKRLGPIVAYDFALGVNVLFLCVYALSMVLFLVSFRRRRRQAGTDEAGEEGRIDVAVVGGSHPLAAPERVCADAVSESGFASGSDAGCDPPASLDARFDALGLADPFSKREREVVALVLRGNNVPAVARKLYISENTVRDHMKSIYRKAGVHSRQELIDLLD
;
A
#
# COMPACT_ATOMS: atom_id res chain seq x y z
N MET A 1 4.67 -19.80 -5.47
CA MET A 1 4.61 -18.32 -5.43
C MET A 1 5.96 -17.67 -5.15
N VAL A 2 6.78 -18.16 -4.20
CA VAL A 2 8.08 -17.54 -3.83
C VAL A 2 9.23 -17.85 -4.81
N SER A 3 9.14 -18.93 -5.60
CA SER A 3 10.23 -19.38 -6.49
C SER A 3 10.53 -18.48 -7.70
N SER A 4 9.71 -17.46 -7.96
CA SER A 4 9.94 -16.47 -9.02
C SER A 4 10.35 -15.08 -8.51
N LEU A 5 10.44 -14.87 -7.18
CA LEU A 5 10.86 -13.59 -6.62
C LEU A 5 12.35 -13.37 -6.88
N ARG A 6 12.67 -12.33 -7.64
CA ARG A 6 14.06 -11.91 -7.82
C ARG A 6 14.47 -10.98 -6.69
N TRP A 7 15.73 -11.04 -6.26
CA TRP A 7 16.23 -10.22 -5.16
C TRP A 7 16.02 -8.70 -5.38
N HIS A 8 16.04 -8.25 -6.64
CA HIS A 8 15.81 -6.84 -7.00
C HIS A 8 14.39 -6.36 -6.66
N HIS A 9 13.39 -7.25 -6.57
CA HIS A 9 12.00 -6.89 -6.24
C HIS A 9 11.84 -6.41 -4.79
N LEU A 10 12.81 -6.72 -3.93
CA LEU A 10 12.88 -6.29 -2.54
C LEU A 10 13.73 -5.03 -2.35
N GLY A 11 14.15 -4.39 -3.43
CA GLY A 11 15.03 -3.22 -3.40
C GLY A 11 14.46 -2.01 -2.65
N PHE A 12 13.14 -1.97 -2.44
CA PHE A 12 12.48 -0.96 -1.63
C PHE A 12 13.00 -0.92 -0.19
N ALA A 13 13.48 -2.08 0.32
CA ALA A 13 14.07 -2.21 1.64
C ALA A 13 15.29 -1.30 1.83
N PHE A 14 16.11 -1.08 0.80
CA PHE A 14 17.32 -0.26 0.91
C PHE A 14 17.00 1.22 1.08
N VAL A 15 15.95 1.72 0.41
CA VAL A 15 15.50 3.11 0.57
C VAL A 15 14.97 3.32 1.99
N TRP A 16 14.10 2.43 2.46
CA TRP A 16 13.59 2.52 3.84
C TRP A 16 14.69 2.36 4.89
N ALA A 17 15.71 1.53 4.66
CA ALA A 17 16.82 1.40 5.58
C ALA A 17 17.61 2.71 5.71
N VAL A 18 17.79 3.46 4.62
CA VAL A 18 18.38 4.81 4.66
C VAL A 18 17.50 5.77 5.46
N MET A 19 16.18 5.76 5.21
CA MET A 19 15.25 6.70 5.83
C MET A 19 15.01 6.45 7.32
N PHE A 20 14.94 5.19 7.76
CA PHE A 20 14.61 4.85 9.15
C PHE A 20 15.83 4.52 10.02
N GLY A 21 16.92 4.02 9.43
CA GLY A 21 18.11 3.60 10.17
C GLY A 21 19.34 4.47 9.91
N GLY A 22 19.51 4.98 8.68
CA GLY A 22 20.75 5.62 8.25
C GLY A 22 20.93 7.07 8.68
N LEU A 23 19.85 7.82 8.87
CA LEU A 23 19.85 9.27 9.08
C LEU A 23 19.60 9.69 10.54
N SER A 24 20.11 8.92 11.50
CA SER A 24 20.00 9.25 12.93
C SER A 24 21.11 10.21 13.36
N ALA A 25 20.74 11.29 14.05
CA ALA A 25 21.71 12.25 14.59
C ALA A 25 22.50 11.61 15.77
N PRO A 26 23.82 11.85 15.88
CA PRO A 26 24.59 11.33 17.01
C PRO A 26 24.12 11.90 18.35
N ALA A 27 24.06 11.06 19.38
CA ALA A 27 23.46 11.37 20.68
C ALA A 27 24.02 12.64 21.36
N GLY A 28 25.30 12.97 21.14
CA GLY A 28 25.93 14.17 21.70
C GLY A 28 25.48 15.49 21.08
N MET A 29 24.90 15.47 19.87
CA MET A 29 24.56 16.68 19.11
C MET A 29 23.15 17.20 19.41
N VAL A 30 22.24 16.29 19.80
CA VAL A 30 20.86 16.59 20.23
C VAL A 30 20.82 17.46 21.48
N GLY A 31 21.86 17.41 22.32
CA GLY A 31 21.97 18.24 23.53
C GLY A 31 22.34 19.71 23.29
N SER A 32 22.76 20.08 22.07
CA SER A 32 23.10 21.47 21.73
C SER A 32 21.93 22.19 21.05
N SER A 33 21.67 23.45 21.39
CA SER A 33 20.59 24.24 20.78
C SER A 33 20.78 24.40 19.27
N ALA A 34 22.02 24.56 18.80
CA ALA A 34 22.36 24.67 17.39
C ALA A 34 22.15 23.33 16.64
N GLY A 35 22.51 22.20 17.25
CA GLY A 35 22.30 20.87 16.67
C GLY A 35 20.81 20.51 16.57
N ALA A 36 20.03 20.80 17.61
CA ALA A 36 18.58 20.61 17.60
C ALA A 36 17.88 21.47 16.53
N ALA A 37 18.32 22.72 16.35
CA ALA A 37 17.80 23.59 15.29
C ALA A 37 18.13 23.07 13.89
N ALA A 38 19.38 22.63 13.66
CA ALA A 38 19.79 22.07 12.37
C ALA A 38 19.03 20.77 12.04
N LEU A 39 18.86 19.87 13.02
CA LEU A 39 18.10 18.64 12.86
C LEU A 39 16.61 18.92 12.56
N GLY A 40 16.00 19.86 13.29
CA GLY A 40 14.61 20.25 13.04
C GLY A 40 14.39 20.86 11.65
N VAL A 41 15.36 21.65 11.15
CA VAL A 41 15.32 22.19 9.77
C VAL A 41 15.48 21.07 8.73
N PHE A 42 16.40 20.13 8.96
CA PHE A 42 16.56 18.95 8.10
C PHE A 42 15.24 18.16 7.97
N GLU A 43 14.62 17.80 9.09
CA GLU A 43 13.37 17.03 9.12
C GLU A 43 12.23 17.76 8.40
N ALA A 44 12.07 19.07 8.66
CA ALA A 44 11.04 19.87 8.02
C ALA A 44 11.25 19.98 6.51
N CYS A 45 12.49 20.26 6.07
CA CYS A 45 12.83 20.29 4.65
C CYS A 45 12.61 18.93 3.98
N GLN A 46 13.03 17.85 4.64
CA GLN A 46 12.82 16.49 4.16
C GLN A 46 11.33 16.20 3.95
N GLN A 47 10.47 16.41 4.95
CA GLN A 47 9.04 16.12 4.86
C GLN A 47 8.36 16.94 3.75
N VAL A 48 8.63 18.24 3.67
CA VAL A 48 8.08 19.12 2.62
C VAL A 48 8.52 18.65 1.23
N CYS A 49 9.80 18.30 1.08
CA CYS A 49 10.34 17.83 -0.20
C CYS A 49 9.82 16.46 -0.60
N VAL A 50 9.57 15.54 0.35
CA VAL A 50 8.89 14.26 0.05
C VAL A 50 7.49 14.52 -0.50
N ILE A 51 6.70 15.37 0.16
CA ILE A 51 5.34 15.71 -0.28
C ILE A 51 5.37 16.32 -1.69
N ALA A 52 6.27 17.28 -1.91
CA ALA A 52 6.45 17.92 -3.21
C ALA A 52 6.89 16.92 -4.29
N ALA A 53 7.83 16.02 -4.00
CA ALA A 53 8.34 15.04 -4.94
C ALA A 53 7.29 13.97 -5.31
N VAL A 54 6.48 13.52 -4.35
CA VAL A 54 5.34 12.62 -4.63
C VAL A 54 4.31 13.31 -5.53
N ALA A 55 3.98 14.57 -5.25
CA ALA A 55 3.06 15.35 -6.08
C ALA A 55 3.62 15.59 -7.50
N LEU A 56 4.91 15.94 -7.62
CA LEU A 56 5.58 16.13 -8.90
C LEU A 56 5.65 14.83 -9.71
N SER A 57 5.91 13.70 -9.05
CA SER A 57 5.92 12.38 -9.70
C SER A 57 4.54 12.01 -10.22
N ALA A 58 3.47 12.27 -9.45
CA ALA A 58 2.10 12.09 -9.92
C ALA A 58 1.74 13.01 -11.11
N LEU A 59 2.27 14.23 -11.16
CA LEU A 59 2.11 15.12 -12.30
C LEU A 59 2.93 14.66 -13.53
N ALA A 60 4.13 14.13 -13.31
CA ALA A 60 5.00 13.60 -14.36
C ALA A 60 4.40 12.36 -15.03
N GLU A 61 3.74 11.48 -14.26
CA GLU A 61 3.04 10.30 -14.76
C GLU A 61 1.92 10.65 -15.76
N ARG A 62 1.37 11.88 -15.72
CA ARG A 62 0.40 12.34 -16.72
C ARG A 62 0.99 12.50 -18.12
N ARG A 63 2.31 12.75 -18.19
CA ARG A 63 3.03 12.97 -19.46
C ARG A 63 3.77 11.71 -19.91
N VAL A 64 4.30 10.93 -18.96
CA VAL A 64 5.07 9.72 -19.23
C VAL A 64 4.51 8.57 -18.37
N PRO A 65 3.88 7.55 -18.97
CA PRO A 65 3.15 6.52 -18.22
C PRO A 65 4.07 5.61 -17.38
N ALA A 66 5.34 5.45 -17.76
CA ALA A 66 6.34 4.72 -17.00
C ALA A 66 7.63 5.54 -16.89
N PHE A 67 8.19 5.68 -15.69
CA PHE A 67 9.42 6.45 -15.52
C PHE A 67 10.62 5.78 -16.21
N PRO A 68 11.46 6.54 -16.94
CA PRO A 68 12.61 5.97 -17.61
C PRO A 68 13.62 5.42 -16.58
N PRO A 69 14.14 4.18 -16.77
CA PRO A 69 15.04 3.53 -15.81
C PRO A 69 16.31 4.32 -15.48
N ARG A 70 16.73 5.25 -16.38
CA ARG A 70 17.91 6.11 -16.17
C ARG A 70 17.74 7.09 -15.00
N LEU A 71 16.50 7.50 -14.69
CA LEU A 71 16.22 8.41 -13.58
C LEU A 71 16.52 7.77 -12.21
N ALA A 72 16.54 6.43 -12.12
CA ALA A 72 16.92 5.72 -10.89
C ALA A 72 18.34 6.07 -10.43
N TYR A 73 19.29 6.27 -11.37
CA TYR A 73 20.65 6.70 -11.01
C TYR A 73 20.71 8.13 -10.54
N ALA A 74 19.93 9.03 -11.15
CA ALA A 74 19.85 10.42 -10.71
C ALA A 74 19.26 10.50 -9.29
N ALA A 75 18.21 9.74 -9.00
CA ALA A 75 17.62 9.66 -7.67
C ALA A 75 18.56 9.02 -6.64
N GLY A 76 19.28 7.96 -7.02
CA GLY A 76 20.32 7.36 -6.17
C GLY A 76 21.48 8.29 -5.86
N ALA A 77 21.98 9.02 -6.87
CA ALA A 77 23.01 10.03 -6.70
C ALA A 77 22.53 11.19 -5.82
N ALA A 78 21.28 11.63 -5.97
CA ALA A 78 20.68 12.63 -5.10
C ALA A 78 20.55 12.13 -3.64
N LEU A 79 20.18 10.87 -3.44
CA LEU A 79 20.13 10.25 -2.10
C LEU A 79 21.51 10.14 -1.46
N ALA A 80 22.53 9.72 -2.23
CA ALA A 80 23.93 9.67 -1.80
C ALA A 80 24.48 11.06 -1.46
N ALA A 81 24.21 12.06 -2.31
CA ALA A 81 24.59 13.45 -2.06
C ALA A 81 23.89 14.02 -0.83
N GLY A 82 22.60 13.70 -0.62
CA GLY A 82 21.82 14.14 0.53
C GLY A 82 22.30 13.53 1.85
N THR A 83 22.58 12.22 1.87
CA THR A 83 23.15 11.53 3.05
C THR A 83 24.57 11.99 3.37
N LEU A 84 25.38 12.28 2.35
CA LEU A 84 26.69 12.90 2.53
C LEU A 84 26.59 14.32 3.08
N ALA A 85 25.67 15.14 2.53
CA ALA A 85 25.39 16.48 3.02
C ALA A 85 24.90 16.46 4.47
N PHE A 86 24.06 15.49 4.85
CA PHE A 86 23.61 15.30 6.23
C PHE A 86 24.80 15.02 7.16
N SER A 87 25.66 14.07 6.78
CA SER A 87 26.85 13.70 7.56
C SER A 87 27.84 14.87 7.70
N ALA A 88 27.96 15.71 6.67
CA ALA A 88 28.81 16.90 6.67
C ALA A 88 28.19 18.08 7.45
N ALA A 89 26.87 18.20 7.46
CA ALA A 89 26.14 19.27 8.15
C ALA A 89 26.01 19.02 9.66
N LEU A 90 26.03 17.75 10.08
CA LEU A 90 25.94 17.32 11.48
C LEU A 90 27.15 16.44 11.84
N PRO A 91 28.38 16.97 11.78
CA PRO A 91 29.59 16.19 12.04
C PRO A 91 29.73 15.88 13.54
N SER A 92 30.23 14.69 13.89
CA SER A 92 30.33 14.21 15.28
C SER A 92 31.22 15.04 16.23
N GLY A 93 32.01 16.00 15.71
CA GLY A 93 32.89 16.86 16.50
C GLY A 93 33.07 18.28 15.96
N GLY A 94 32.14 18.78 15.15
CA GLY A 94 32.20 20.12 14.54
C GLY A 94 30.95 20.96 14.76
N GLU A 95 30.97 22.21 14.31
CA GLU A 95 29.81 23.09 14.39
C GLU A 95 28.70 22.66 13.41
N PRO A 96 27.45 22.50 13.87
CA PRO A 96 26.35 22.10 13.01
C PRO A 96 25.98 23.23 12.04
N SER A 97 25.79 22.89 10.77
CA SER A 97 25.39 23.85 9.73
C SER A 97 23.91 23.72 9.39
N VAL A 98 23.12 24.75 9.71
CA VAL A 98 21.68 24.80 9.39
C VAL A 98 21.44 24.79 7.88
N VAL A 99 22.28 25.48 7.11
CA VAL A 99 22.18 25.52 5.64
C VAL A 99 22.50 24.16 5.03
N GLY A 100 23.53 23.48 5.54
CA GLY A 100 23.87 22.13 5.12
C GLY A 100 22.75 21.13 5.44
N ALA A 101 22.14 21.26 6.62
CA ALA A 101 21.02 20.43 7.05
C ALA A 101 19.77 20.64 6.17
N ALA A 102 19.46 21.88 5.80
CA ALA A 102 18.38 22.19 4.86
C ALA A 102 18.64 21.56 3.47
N LEU A 103 19.85 21.71 2.93
CA LEU A 103 20.24 21.13 1.64
C LEU A 103 20.14 19.59 1.67
N ALA A 104 20.62 18.97 2.75
CA ALA A 104 20.51 17.54 2.96
C ALA A 104 19.03 17.08 2.95
N GLY A 105 18.16 17.80 3.67
CA GLY A 105 16.73 17.52 3.74
C GLY A 105 16.06 17.61 2.36
N VAL A 106 16.40 18.63 1.58
CA VAL A 106 15.87 18.80 0.21
C VAL A 106 16.28 17.64 -0.70
N LEU A 107 17.56 17.25 -0.67
CA LEU A 107 18.09 16.17 -1.51
C LEU A 107 17.52 14.80 -1.11
N VAL A 108 17.54 14.47 0.18
CA VAL A 108 17.00 13.22 0.72
C VAL A 108 15.50 13.13 0.47
N GLY A 109 14.74 14.20 0.80
CA GLY A 109 13.30 14.22 0.64
C GLY A 109 12.86 14.14 -0.82
N GLY A 110 13.56 14.87 -1.71
CA GLY A 110 13.32 14.81 -3.15
C GLY A 110 13.57 13.41 -3.73
N ALA A 111 14.69 12.79 -3.35
CA ALA A 111 15.01 11.43 -3.78
C ALA A 111 14.01 10.41 -3.23
N ALA A 112 13.71 10.46 -1.92
CA ALA A 112 12.79 9.53 -1.27
C ALA A 112 11.38 9.57 -1.88
N GLY A 113 10.83 10.78 -2.13
CA GLY A 113 9.52 10.90 -2.78
C GLY A 113 9.48 10.34 -4.20
N PHE A 114 10.56 10.50 -4.97
CA PHE A 114 10.68 9.87 -6.29
C PHE A 114 10.79 8.34 -6.21
N PHE A 115 11.58 7.81 -5.26
CA PHE A 115 11.65 6.38 -5.00
C PHE A 115 10.27 5.80 -4.63
N TYR A 116 9.54 6.43 -3.71
CA TYR A 116 8.19 6.00 -3.31
C TYR A 116 7.24 5.91 -4.50
N ALA A 117 7.19 6.95 -5.35
CA ALA A 117 6.34 6.95 -6.53
C ALA A 117 6.76 5.90 -7.57
N SER A 118 8.07 5.73 -7.79
CA SER A 118 8.61 4.79 -8.79
C SER A 118 8.43 3.32 -8.38
N TRP A 119 8.65 3.01 -7.10
CA TRP A 119 8.40 1.68 -6.56
C TRP A 119 6.91 1.33 -6.61
N GLN A 120 6.03 2.30 -6.39
CA GLN A 120 4.60 2.07 -6.57
C GLN A 120 4.23 1.67 -8.00
N GLN A 121 4.84 2.29 -9.04
CA GLN A 121 4.60 1.89 -10.42
C GLN A 121 5.02 0.44 -10.69
N PHE A 122 6.17 0.04 -10.15
CA PHE A 122 6.64 -1.34 -10.24
C PHE A 122 5.67 -2.31 -9.56
N PHE A 123 5.28 -2.02 -8.31
CA PHE A 123 4.34 -2.86 -7.56
C PHE A 123 2.94 -2.94 -8.20
N ALA A 124 2.46 -1.89 -8.87
CA ALA A 124 1.21 -1.98 -9.61
C ALA A 124 1.32 -2.91 -10.84
N SER A 125 2.51 -3.05 -11.43
CA SER A 125 2.73 -3.84 -12.65
C SER A 125 2.89 -5.35 -12.44
N GLU A 126 3.37 -5.80 -11.29
CA GLU A 126 3.62 -7.23 -10.98
C GLU A 126 2.35 -8.03 -10.64
N GLY A 127 1.23 -7.37 -10.39
CA GLY A 127 -0.06 -7.99 -10.05
C GLY A 127 -0.35 -8.09 -8.55
N ALA A 128 -1.63 -8.05 -8.21
CA ALA A 128 -2.13 -7.93 -6.84
C ALA A 128 -1.51 -8.92 -5.83
N SER A 129 -1.46 -10.21 -6.18
CA SER A 129 -0.99 -11.26 -5.28
C SER A 129 0.51 -11.18 -4.96
N ARG A 130 1.36 -10.80 -5.93
CA ARG A 130 2.80 -10.67 -5.70
C ARG A 130 3.09 -9.43 -4.86
N THR A 131 2.41 -8.34 -5.17
CA THR A 131 2.60 -7.04 -4.53
C THR A 131 2.19 -7.03 -3.06
N ALA A 132 1.11 -7.73 -2.71
CA ALA A 132 0.67 -7.89 -1.33
C ALA A 132 1.75 -8.52 -0.44
N ILE A 133 2.59 -9.42 -0.98
CA ILE A 133 3.68 -10.07 -0.24
C ILE A 133 4.99 -9.27 -0.33
N CYS A 134 5.32 -8.72 -1.50
CA CYS A 134 6.60 -8.04 -1.72
C CYS A 134 6.77 -6.78 -0.85
N ILE A 135 5.70 -6.00 -0.66
CA ILE A 135 5.77 -4.74 0.11
C ILE A 135 6.09 -5.02 1.60
N PRO A 136 5.33 -5.84 2.35
CA PRO A 136 5.67 -6.15 3.74
C PRO A 136 7.01 -6.87 3.88
N LEU A 137 7.35 -7.76 2.93
CA LEU A 137 8.65 -8.44 2.95
C LEU A 137 9.81 -7.44 2.82
N SER A 138 9.66 -6.41 1.99
CA SER A 138 10.65 -5.32 1.89
C SER A 138 10.73 -4.46 3.17
N ALA A 139 9.63 -4.29 3.90
CA ALA A 139 9.63 -3.61 5.20
C ALA A 139 10.41 -4.41 6.25
N VAL A 140 10.16 -5.71 6.35
CA VAL A 140 10.90 -6.62 7.26
C VAL A 140 12.39 -6.64 6.91
N LEU A 141 12.72 -6.73 5.62
CA LEU A 141 14.11 -6.67 5.16
C LEU A 141 14.76 -5.33 5.50
N SER A 142 14.04 -4.21 5.37
CA SER A 142 14.53 -2.89 5.78
C SER A 142 14.91 -2.86 7.25
N VAL A 143 14.07 -3.40 8.13
CA VAL A 143 14.36 -3.47 9.57
C VAL A 143 15.61 -4.32 9.83
N ALA A 144 15.75 -5.47 9.16
CA ALA A 144 16.93 -6.31 9.28
C ALA A 144 18.21 -5.59 8.80
N VAL A 145 18.15 -4.89 7.67
CA VAL A 145 19.27 -4.09 7.15
C VAL A 145 19.61 -2.95 8.11
N SER A 146 18.62 -2.23 8.64
CA SER A 146 18.82 -1.18 9.64
C SER A 146 19.45 -1.71 10.92
N ALA A 147 19.06 -2.89 11.40
CA ALA A 147 19.70 -3.54 12.56
C ALA A 147 21.18 -3.84 12.31
N VAL A 148 21.49 -4.41 11.14
CA VAL A 148 22.89 -4.71 10.75
C VAL A 148 23.70 -3.42 10.65
N VAL A 149 23.18 -2.40 9.97
CA VAL A 149 23.85 -1.10 9.81
C VAL A 149 24.04 -0.39 11.15
N GLY A 150 23.07 -0.50 12.06
CA GLY A 150 23.17 0.02 13.43
C GLY A 150 24.22 -0.68 14.30
N ALA A 151 24.52 -1.96 14.04
CA ALA A 151 25.55 -2.71 14.74
C ALA A 151 26.99 -2.43 14.24
N LEU A 152 27.15 -1.73 13.12
CA LEU A 152 28.47 -1.42 12.54
C LEU A 152 29.14 -0.22 13.25
N PRO A 153 30.49 -0.17 13.27
CA PRO A 153 31.24 1.00 13.73
C PRO A 153 30.88 2.25 12.93
N ASP A 154 30.92 3.43 13.56
CA ASP A 154 30.44 4.69 12.97
C ASP A 154 31.03 5.00 11.59
N ALA A 155 32.33 4.76 11.39
CA ALA A 155 33.00 4.98 10.10
C ALA A 155 32.52 4.04 8.99
N VAL A 156 32.19 2.79 9.33
CA VAL A 156 31.63 1.82 8.36
C VAL A 156 30.17 2.15 8.09
N ARG A 157 29.42 2.53 9.14
CA ARG A 157 28.02 2.93 9.04
C ARG A 157 27.84 4.10 8.08
N THR A 158 28.65 5.16 8.18
CA THR A 158 28.57 6.31 7.27
C THR A 158 28.86 5.93 5.82
N VAL A 159 29.89 5.11 5.57
CA VAL A 159 30.19 4.61 4.21
C VAL A 159 29.03 3.77 3.66
N CYS A 160 28.42 2.92 4.48
CA CYS A 160 27.26 2.13 4.09
C CYS A 160 26.04 2.99 3.75
N VAL A 161 25.73 3.99 4.57
CA VAL A 161 24.57 4.88 4.39
C VAL A 161 24.75 5.84 3.21
N VAL A 162 25.96 6.33 2.97
CA VAL A 162 26.25 7.30 1.91
C VAL A 162 26.47 6.63 0.55
N GLY A 163 27.18 5.49 0.52
CA GLY A 163 27.58 4.83 -0.72
C GLY A 163 26.75 3.59 -1.04
N VAL A 164 26.78 2.60 -0.14
CA VAL A 164 26.30 1.24 -0.44
C VAL A 164 24.79 1.20 -0.59
N LEU A 165 24.04 1.73 0.38
CA LEU A 165 22.58 1.68 0.37
C LEU A 165 21.97 2.53 -0.78
N PRO A 166 22.42 3.77 -1.05
CA PRO A 166 21.92 4.54 -2.19
C PRO A 166 22.28 3.93 -3.54
N ALA A 167 23.46 3.30 -3.67
CA ALA A 167 23.84 2.59 -4.89
C ALA A 167 22.97 1.33 -5.09
N ALA A 168 22.73 0.58 -4.02
CA ALA A 168 21.85 -0.60 -4.05
C ALA A 168 20.40 -0.23 -4.37
N SER A 169 19.87 0.85 -3.79
CA SER A 169 18.51 1.33 -4.09
C SER A 169 18.38 1.80 -5.53
N ALA A 170 19.39 2.46 -6.09
CA ALA A 170 19.41 2.90 -7.49
C ALA A 170 19.48 1.72 -8.47
N ALA A 171 20.35 0.75 -8.19
CA ALA A 171 20.55 -0.43 -9.02
C ALA A 171 19.29 -1.30 -9.04
N THR A 172 18.71 -1.57 -7.87
CA THR A 172 17.48 -2.35 -7.76
C THR A 172 16.30 -1.66 -8.42
N LEU A 173 16.12 -0.34 -8.19
CA LEU A 173 15.05 0.40 -8.85
C LEU A 173 15.20 0.39 -10.37
N ARG A 174 16.42 0.57 -10.92
CA ARG A 174 16.64 0.52 -12.37
C ARG A 174 16.21 -0.81 -12.96
N LEU A 175 16.61 -1.91 -12.34
CA LEU A 175 16.30 -3.26 -12.82
C LEU A 175 14.79 -3.48 -12.78
N SER A 176 14.13 -3.13 -11.67
CA SER A 176 12.68 -3.22 -11.53
C SER A 176 11.92 -2.35 -12.54
N LEU A 177 12.34 -1.09 -12.76
CA LEU A 177 11.73 -0.21 -13.76
C LEU A 177 11.92 -0.72 -15.20
N SER A 178 13.00 -1.45 -15.49
CA SER A 178 13.22 -2.04 -16.81
C SER A 178 12.34 -3.26 -17.11
N GLU A 179 11.74 -3.86 -16.09
CA GLU A 179 10.81 -4.98 -16.23
C GLU A 179 9.36 -4.49 -16.49
N ILE A 180 9.06 -3.21 -16.24
CA ILE A 180 7.71 -2.66 -16.44
C ILE A 180 7.39 -2.61 -17.94
N VAL A 181 6.39 -3.38 -18.34
CA VAL A 181 5.76 -3.28 -19.67
C VAL A 181 4.58 -2.31 -19.58
N PRO A 182 4.62 -1.14 -20.23
CA PRO A 182 3.52 -0.19 -20.18
C PRO A 182 2.26 -0.80 -20.80
N ALA A 183 1.12 -0.65 -20.12
CA ALA A 183 -0.18 -1.04 -20.67
C ALA A 183 -0.53 -0.17 -21.89
N ASP A 184 -1.01 -0.80 -22.96
CA ASP A 184 -1.49 -0.11 -24.17
C ASP A 184 -2.97 -0.45 -24.41
N PRO A 185 -3.90 0.53 -24.37
CA PRO A 185 -3.68 1.95 -24.06
C PRO A 185 -3.53 2.23 -22.56
N ALA A 186 -2.62 3.15 -22.22
CA ALA A 186 -2.43 3.61 -20.85
C ALA A 186 -3.65 4.43 -20.38
N LEU A 187 -4.36 3.92 -19.37
CA LEU A 187 -5.55 4.60 -18.84
C LEU A 187 -5.13 5.90 -18.14
N ARG A 188 -5.69 7.04 -18.56
CA ARG A 188 -5.42 8.33 -17.92
C ARG A 188 -6.36 8.55 -16.76
N MET A 189 -5.83 9.15 -15.68
CA MET A 189 -6.64 9.52 -14.52
C MET A 189 -7.64 10.62 -14.91
N THR A 190 -8.92 10.27 -15.01
CA THR A 190 -10.01 11.23 -15.19
C THR A 190 -10.50 11.73 -13.83
N ARG A 191 -11.19 12.87 -13.81
CA ARG A 191 -11.79 13.40 -12.56
C ARG A 191 -12.80 12.42 -11.95
N ALA A 192 -13.55 11.71 -12.79
CA ALA A 192 -14.51 10.70 -12.34
C ALA A 192 -13.81 9.51 -11.66
N LEU A 193 -12.70 9.04 -12.24
CA LEU A 193 -11.90 7.95 -11.68
C LEU A 193 -11.21 8.35 -10.38
N ALA A 194 -10.66 9.57 -10.31
CA ALA A 194 -10.09 10.10 -9.08
C ALA A 194 -11.15 10.26 -7.98
N ALA A 195 -12.36 10.71 -8.32
CA ALA A 195 -13.47 10.78 -7.38
C ALA A 195 -13.95 9.39 -6.93
N ALA A 196 -13.92 8.39 -7.82
CA ALA A 196 -14.20 7.01 -7.45
C ALA A 196 -13.13 6.46 -6.50
N ALA A 197 -11.84 6.63 -6.82
CA ALA A 197 -10.73 6.24 -5.96
C ALA A 197 -10.79 6.91 -4.59
N ALA A 198 -11.06 8.21 -4.53
CA ALA A 198 -11.26 8.92 -3.27
C ALA A 198 -12.46 8.34 -2.49
N ARG A 199 -13.60 8.06 -3.14
CA ARG A 199 -14.79 7.48 -2.49
C ARG A 199 -14.61 6.03 -2.05
N ASP A 200 -13.72 5.27 -2.70
CA ASP A 200 -13.46 3.87 -2.37
C ASP A 200 -12.40 3.77 -1.25
N LEU A 201 -11.36 4.62 -1.28
CA LEU A 201 -10.20 4.57 -0.36
C LEU A 201 -10.22 5.61 0.78
N TRP A 202 -11.21 6.51 0.88
CA TRP A 202 -11.19 7.54 1.93
C TRP A 202 -11.14 6.98 3.35
N LYS A 203 -11.70 5.79 3.62
CA LYS A 203 -11.70 5.19 4.96
C LYS A 203 -10.29 4.84 5.45
N PRO A 204 -9.53 3.97 4.74
CA PRO A 204 -8.16 3.66 5.15
C PRO A 204 -7.25 4.90 5.13
N VAL A 205 -7.44 5.82 4.17
CA VAL A 205 -6.69 7.08 4.13
C VAL A 205 -6.96 7.92 5.37
N PHE A 206 -8.22 8.14 5.74
CA PHE A 206 -8.58 8.94 6.91
C PHE A 206 -8.06 8.34 8.22
N CYS A 207 -8.16 7.02 8.39
CA CYS A 207 -7.58 6.34 9.55
C CYS A 207 -6.05 6.52 9.64
N THR A 208 -5.36 6.36 8.50
CA THR A 208 -3.90 6.50 8.43
C THR A 208 -3.47 7.95 8.69
N CYS A 209 -4.21 8.93 8.19
CA CYS A 209 -3.99 10.35 8.49
C CYS A 209 -4.16 10.63 9.99
N ALA A 210 -5.22 10.11 10.62
CA ALA A 210 -5.51 10.37 12.03
C ALA A 210 -4.42 9.80 12.94
N ILE A 211 -4.01 8.54 12.74
CA ILE A 211 -2.95 7.93 13.55
C ILE A 211 -1.57 8.54 13.26
N GLY A 212 -1.26 8.87 12.00
CA GLY A 212 -0.01 9.54 11.63
C GLY A 212 0.11 10.95 12.23
N PHE A 213 -0.98 11.71 12.25
CA PHE A 213 -1.03 13.01 12.93
C PHE A 213 -0.80 12.87 14.44
N VAL A 214 -1.52 11.95 15.09
CA VAL A 214 -1.39 11.74 16.54
C VAL A 214 0.00 11.24 16.91
N TRP A 215 0.57 10.33 16.13
CA TRP A 215 1.93 9.82 16.34
C TRP A 215 2.97 10.95 16.34
N GLN A 216 2.99 11.77 15.28
CA GLN A 216 3.93 12.88 15.16
C GLN A 216 3.66 13.99 16.18
N LEU A 217 2.38 14.26 16.49
CA LEU A 217 2.00 15.20 17.54
C LEU A 217 2.56 14.77 18.91
N VAL A 218 2.33 13.51 19.30
CA VAL A 218 2.80 12.96 20.59
C VAL A 218 4.33 12.92 20.64
N ALA A 219 4.99 12.53 19.55
CA ALA A 219 6.45 12.56 19.45
C ALA A 219 7.02 13.98 19.68
N GLY A 220 6.47 14.98 18.99
CA GLY A 220 6.88 16.38 19.16
C GLY A 220 6.55 16.95 20.54
N LEU A 221 5.41 16.59 21.13
CA LEU A 221 4.99 17.05 22.46
C LEU A 221 5.95 16.62 23.57
N PHE A 222 6.39 15.36 23.52
CA PHE A 222 7.31 14.81 24.52
C PHE A 222 8.78 14.90 24.10
N SER A 223 9.09 15.59 22.99
CA SER A 223 10.45 15.70 22.43
C SER A 223 11.15 14.34 22.25
N VAL A 224 10.37 13.33 21.86
CA VAL A 224 10.85 11.98 21.55
C VAL A 224 11.00 11.88 20.04
N SER A 225 12.13 11.36 19.54
CA SER A 225 12.30 11.17 18.10
C SER A 225 11.22 10.24 17.54
N ALA A 226 10.57 10.70 16.46
CA ALA A 226 9.53 9.96 15.74
C ALA A 226 10.12 8.96 14.71
N ASP A 227 11.31 8.43 14.96
CA ASP A 227 12.04 7.54 14.06
C ASP A 227 12.48 6.27 14.79
N ALA A 228 13.08 5.34 14.05
CA ALA A 228 13.57 4.08 14.59
C ALA A 228 14.92 4.22 15.33
N SER A 229 15.30 5.44 15.75
CA SER A 229 16.53 5.69 16.52
C SER A 229 16.42 5.23 17.98
N SER A 230 15.21 5.20 18.53
CA SER A 230 14.95 4.69 19.89
C SER A 230 14.66 3.19 19.87
N ALA A 231 15.02 2.48 20.95
CA ALA A 231 14.73 1.05 21.07
C ALA A 231 13.22 0.74 20.98
N ALA A 232 12.38 1.62 21.54
CA ALA A 232 10.92 1.51 21.44
C ALA A 232 10.41 1.75 20.01
N GLY A 233 10.96 2.76 19.32
CA GLY A 233 10.63 3.04 17.91
C GLY A 233 11.06 1.89 17.00
N PHE A 234 12.30 1.43 17.12
CA PHE A 234 12.82 0.29 16.37
C PHE A 234 12.01 -0.99 16.61
N GLY A 235 11.69 -1.29 17.87
CA GLY A 235 10.85 -2.44 18.25
C GLY A 235 9.44 -2.34 17.67
N GLY A 236 8.83 -1.14 17.69
CA GLY A 236 7.52 -0.89 17.09
C GLY A 236 7.52 -1.11 15.58
N LEU A 237 8.50 -0.57 14.86
CA LEU A 237 8.66 -0.76 13.41
C LEU A 237 8.89 -2.25 13.04
N ALA A 238 9.76 -2.94 13.79
CA ALA A 238 10.07 -4.35 13.59
C ALA A 238 8.83 -5.25 13.79
N LEU A 239 8.11 -5.05 14.89
CA LEU A 239 6.91 -5.80 15.21
C LEU A 239 5.80 -5.54 14.20
N ALA A 240 5.60 -4.28 13.78
CA ALA A 240 4.58 -3.91 12.79
C ALA A 240 4.85 -4.61 11.46
N SER A 241 6.08 -4.50 10.96
CA SER A 241 6.50 -5.12 9.69
C SER A 241 6.32 -6.63 9.71
N ALA A 242 6.70 -7.29 10.82
CA ALA A 242 6.54 -8.73 10.99
C ALA A 242 5.07 -9.15 11.07
N VAL A 243 4.23 -8.40 11.79
CA VAL A 243 2.80 -8.65 11.90
C VAL A 243 2.11 -8.50 10.55
N VAL A 244 2.40 -7.45 9.77
CA VAL A 244 1.81 -7.27 8.43
C VAL A 244 2.25 -8.40 7.49
N LEU A 245 3.54 -8.76 7.49
CA LEU A 245 4.01 -9.89 6.68
C LEU A 245 3.33 -11.21 7.07
N LEU A 246 3.15 -11.47 8.36
CA LEU A 246 2.47 -12.66 8.85
C LEU A 246 0.98 -12.63 8.48
N ILE A 247 0.32 -11.49 8.58
CA ILE A 247 -1.07 -11.32 8.14
C ILE A 247 -1.19 -11.67 6.65
N GLU A 248 -0.36 -11.10 5.78
CA GLU A 248 -0.42 -11.33 4.34
C GLU A 248 -0.01 -12.76 3.93
N LEU A 249 0.91 -13.39 4.67
CA LEU A 249 1.35 -14.75 4.36
C LEU A 249 0.30 -15.82 4.72
N PHE A 250 -0.43 -15.63 5.82
CA PHE A 250 -1.37 -16.62 6.35
C PHE A 250 -2.84 -16.35 6.00
N SER A 251 -3.14 -15.16 5.48
CA SER A 251 -4.52 -14.77 5.17
C SER A 251 -4.89 -15.08 3.71
N GLU A 252 -5.36 -16.30 3.45
CA GLU A 252 -5.93 -16.65 2.12
C GLU A 252 -7.27 -15.96 1.83
N ARG A 253 -7.98 -15.50 2.88
CA ARG A 253 -9.33 -14.91 2.79
C ARG A 253 -9.36 -13.40 2.95
N GLY A 254 -8.19 -12.78 3.02
CA GLY A 254 -8.03 -11.40 3.40
C GLY A 254 -8.40 -11.14 4.86
N PHE A 255 -7.60 -10.32 5.52
CA PHE A 255 -7.81 -10.05 6.93
C PHE A 255 -8.97 -9.05 7.05
N GLU A 256 -9.99 -9.35 7.86
CA GLU A 256 -10.95 -8.34 8.27
C GLU A 256 -10.17 -7.29 9.06
N ALA A 257 -9.77 -6.18 8.42
CA ALA A 257 -9.01 -5.11 9.07
C ALA A 257 -9.63 -4.71 10.42
N LEU A 258 -10.96 -4.85 10.53
CA LEU A 258 -11.76 -4.67 11.74
C LEU A 258 -11.29 -5.47 12.97
N ARG A 259 -10.81 -6.71 12.83
CA ARG A 259 -10.27 -7.49 13.97
C ARG A 259 -8.93 -6.96 14.45
N VAL A 260 -8.05 -6.50 13.55
CA VAL A 260 -6.80 -5.82 13.94
C VAL A 260 -7.14 -4.58 14.74
N TYR A 261 -8.09 -3.77 14.26
CA TYR A 261 -8.51 -2.56 14.94
C TYR A 261 -9.13 -2.82 16.33
N GLN A 262 -9.92 -3.88 16.48
CA GLN A 262 -10.54 -4.24 17.76
C GLN A 262 -9.53 -4.66 18.83
N VAL A 263 -8.41 -5.26 18.43
CA VAL A 263 -7.31 -5.65 19.35
C VAL A 263 -6.34 -4.50 19.57
N LEU A 264 -6.04 -3.72 18.52
CA LEU A 264 -5.15 -2.56 18.59
C LEU A 264 -5.73 -1.45 19.47
N PHE A 265 -7.06 -1.27 19.49
CA PHE A 265 -7.69 -0.16 20.18
C PHE A 265 -7.56 -0.18 21.72
N PRO A 266 -7.90 -1.28 22.43
CA PRO A 266 -7.68 -1.38 23.87
C PRO A 266 -6.20 -1.27 24.23
N LEU A 267 -5.33 -1.83 23.38
CA LEU A 267 -3.88 -1.80 23.56
C LEU A 267 -3.33 -0.37 23.46
N VAL A 268 -3.69 0.36 22.40
CA VAL A 268 -3.31 1.77 22.22
C VAL A 268 -3.88 2.62 23.34
N THR A 269 -5.15 2.46 23.70
CA THR A 269 -5.78 3.22 24.79
C THR A 269 -5.10 2.96 26.15
N GLY A 270 -4.76 1.70 26.44
CA GLY A 270 -4.02 1.34 27.65
C GLY A 270 -2.61 1.91 27.69
N VAL A 271 -1.91 1.87 26.55
CA VAL A 271 -0.55 2.43 26.42
C VAL A 271 -0.56 3.95 26.55
N PHE A 272 -1.58 4.64 26.03
CA PHE A 272 -1.76 6.08 26.19
C PHE A 272 -1.99 6.51 27.64
N MET A 273 -2.45 5.63 28.53
CA MET A 273 -2.56 5.94 29.95
C MET A 273 -1.22 5.83 30.69
N LEU A 274 -0.21 5.18 30.12
CA LEU A 274 1.07 4.94 30.81
C LEU A 274 1.83 6.23 31.14
N PRO A 275 2.01 7.22 30.24
CA PRO A 275 2.72 8.46 30.60
C PRO A 275 1.97 9.27 31.65
N SER A 276 0.63 9.25 31.61
CA SER A 276 -0.22 9.97 32.55
C SER A 276 -0.21 9.34 33.95
N LEU A 277 -0.10 8.02 34.06
CA LEU A 277 -0.16 7.27 35.33
C LEU A 277 1.21 6.96 35.93
N LEU A 278 2.21 6.68 35.10
CA LEU A 278 3.52 6.18 35.52
C LEU A 278 4.67 7.17 35.22
N GLY A 279 4.37 8.33 34.63
CA GLY A 279 5.31 9.41 34.37
C GLY A 279 5.88 9.45 32.94
N VAL A 280 6.53 10.58 32.61
CA VAL A 280 7.00 10.92 31.24
C VAL A 280 8.03 9.92 30.68
N GLN A 281 8.71 9.15 31.53
CA GLN A 281 9.65 8.11 31.13
C GLN A 281 9.05 7.02 30.21
N PHE A 282 7.72 6.86 30.21
CA PHE A 282 7.02 5.94 29.30
C PHE A 282 6.60 6.58 27.97
N ALA A 283 6.88 7.86 27.73
CA ALA A 283 6.57 8.52 26.46
C ALA A 283 7.21 7.83 25.23
N PRO A 284 8.47 7.35 25.25
CA PRO A 284 9.05 6.59 24.14
C PRO A 284 8.28 5.31 23.82
N LEU A 285 7.71 4.64 24.83
CA LEU A 285 6.88 3.45 24.62
C LEU A 285 5.57 3.81 23.90
N VAL A 286 4.95 4.94 24.26
CA VAL A 286 3.73 5.41 23.58
C VAL A 286 4.02 5.79 22.13
N VAL A 287 5.11 6.52 21.88
CA VAL A 287 5.55 6.88 20.52
C VAL A 287 5.88 5.63 19.71
N GLY A 288 6.57 4.63 20.30
CA GLY A 288 6.85 3.35 19.64
C GLY A 288 5.60 2.54 19.32
N MET A 289 4.59 2.55 20.21
CA MET A 289 3.30 1.88 19.97
C MET A 289 2.46 2.60 18.91
N LEU A 290 2.52 3.93 18.87
CA LEU A 290 1.89 4.72 17.82
C LEU A 290 2.54 4.52 16.47
N LEU A 291 3.88 4.46 16.42
CA LEU A 291 4.63 4.06 15.23
C LEU A 291 4.21 2.66 14.78
N PHE A 292 4.12 1.70 15.70
CA PHE A 292 3.64 0.34 15.40
C PHE A 292 2.25 0.36 14.72
N GLY A 293 1.29 1.09 15.31
CA GLY A 293 -0.04 1.20 14.74
C GLY A 293 -0.05 1.92 13.38
N PHE A 294 0.68 3.03 13.27
CA PHE A 294 0.81 3.78 12.02
C PHE A 294 1.42 2.93 10.91
N GLU A 295 2.50 2.19 11.19
CA GLU A 295 3.18 1.37 10.18
C GLU A 295 2.31 0.24 9.66
N ILE A 296 1.51 -0.39 10.53
CA ILE A 296 0.52 -1.37 10.07
C ILE A 296 -0.45 -0.72 9.09
N LEU A 297 -1.03 0.42 9.44
CA LEU A 297 -2.03 1.08 8.58
C LEU A 297 -1.40 1.61 7.28
N ASN A 298 -0.20 2.17 7.37
CA ASN A 298 0.54 2.70 6.24
C ASN A 298 0.93 1.60 5.25
N LEU A 299 1.46 0.46 5.71
CA LEU A 299 1.79 -0.68 4.83
C LEU A 299 0.54 -1.23 4.15
N LEU A 300 -0.55 -1.42 4.90
CA LEU A 300 -1.83 -1.87 4.34
C LEU A 300 -2.37 -0.88 3.32
N LEU A 301 -2.22 0.44 3.57
CA LEU A 301 -2.62 1.48 2.63
C LEU A 301 -1.80 1.40 1.34
N ILE A 302 -0.46 1.29 1.43
CA ILE A 302 0.42 1.20 0.26
C ILE A 302 0.08 -0.05 -0.58
N VAL A 303 -0.11 -1.20 0.08
CA VAL A 303 -0.56 -2.45 -0.57
C VAL A 303 -1.90 -2.25 -1.27
N THR A 304 -2.88 -1.68 -0.57
CA THR A 304 -4.22 -1.41 -1.13
C THR A 304 -4.13 -0.49 -2.36
N CYS A 305 -3.31 0.56 -2.31
CA CYS A 305 -3.10 1.45 -3.44
C CYS A 305 -2.50 0.72 -4.65
N ALA A 306 -1.56 -0.19 -4.42
CA ALA A 306 -0.88 -0.90 -5.49
C ALA A 306 -1.80 -1.95 -6.12
N VAL A 307 -2.54 -2.72 -5.30
CA VAL A 307 -3.57 -3.67 -5.75
C VAL A 307 -4.68 -2.96 -6.51
N TYR A 308 -5.20 -1.86 -5.97
CA TYR A 308 -6.25 -1.07 -6.63
C TYR A 308 -5.82 -0.53 -7.99
N SER A 309 -4.56 -0.06 -8.09
CA SER A 309 -3.98 0.40 -9.36
C SER A 309 -3.82 -0.75 -10.36
N SER A 310 -3.36 -1.91 -9.90
CA SER A 310 -3.18 -3.11 -10.72
C SER A 310 -4.49 -3.63 -11.30
N GLU A 311 -5.53 -3.74 -10.48
CA GLU A 311 -6.81 -4.34 -10.89
C GLU A 311 -7.67 -3.41 -11.75
N ARG A 312 -7.64 -2.09 -11.48
CA ARG A 312 -8.40 -1.12 -12.26
C ARG A 312 -7.61 -0.51 -13.42
N GLY A 313 -6.33 -0.85 -13.56
CA GLY A 313 -5.44 -0.28 -14.57
C GLY A 313 -5.28 1.24 -14.45
N VAL A 314 -5.49 1.81 -13.25
CA VAL A 314 -5.39 3.25 -13.02
C VAL A 314 -3.95 3.67 -12.75
N PRO A 315 -3.52 4.89 -13.12
CA PRO A 315 -2.15 5.35 -12.90
C PRO A 315 -1.70 5.20 -11.43
N ALA A 316 -0.58 4.53 -11.23
CA ALA A 316 -0.14 4.06 -9.92
C ALA A 316 0.40 5.21 -9.06
N ALA A 317 1.24 6.08 -9.61
CA ALA A 317 1.83 7.19 -8.87
C ALA A 317 0.76 8.22 -8.46
N GLN A 318 -0.23 8.47 -9.31
CA GLN A 318 -1.37 9.34 -8.97
C GLN A 318 -2.28 8.74 -7.89
N THR A 319 -2.58 7.44 -7.96
CA THR A 319 -3.35 6.75 -6.91
C THR A 319 -2.63 6.80 -5.56
N TYR A 320 -1.32 6.57 -5.57
CA TYR A 320 -0.49 6.68 -4.38
C TYR A 320 -0.44 8.10 -3.83
N ALA A 321 -0.25 9.11 -4.69
CA ALA A 321 -0.26 10.51 -4.25
C ALA A 321 -1.63 10.92 -3.67
N LEU A 322 -2.74 10.42 -4.21
CA LEU A 322 -4.08 10.69 -3.68
C LEU A 322 -4.30 10.08 -2.28
N CYS A 323 -3.66 8.94 -2.00
CA CYS A 323 -3.86 8.20 -0.76
C CYS A 323 -2.81 8.55 0.31
N VAL A 324 -1.53 8.44 -0.04
CA VAL A 324 -0.40 8.67 0.87
C VAL A 324 -0.07 10.16 0.99
N GLY A 325 -0.33 10.98 -0.02
CA GLY A 325 -0.11 12.44 0.05
C GLY A 325 -0.81 13.10 1.25
N PRO A 326 -2.12 12.88 1.47
CA PRO A 326 -2.81 13.36 2.67
C PRO A 326 -2.21 12.84 3.98
N THR A 327 -1.72 11.60 4.02
CA THR A 327 -1.08 11.04 5.22
C THR A 327 0.22 11.77 5.55
N LEU A 328 1.04 12.08 4.55
CA LEU A 328 2.29 12.83 4.73
C LEU A 328 2.01 14.27 5.20
N VAL A 329 0.97 14.92 4.65
CA VAL A 329 0.55 16.27 5.09
C VAL A 329 0.04 16.23 6.54
N ALA A 330 -0.72 15.21 6.92
CA ALA A 330 -1.19 15.03 8.29
C ALA A 330 -0.02 14.79 9.27
N MET A 331 0.98 14.00 8.88
CA MET A 331 2.20 13.80 9.66
C MET A 331 2.98 15.11 9.86
N PHE A 332 3.19 15.89 8.79
CA PHE A 332 3.84 17.19 8.87
C PHE A 332 3.06 18.17 9.78
N ALA A 333 1.74 18.20 9.66
CA ALA A 333 0.89 19.02 10.53
C ALA A 333 0.99 18.60 12.01
N GLY A 334 1.06 17.30 12.28
CA GLY A 334 1.27 16.75 13.62
C GLY A 334 2.62 17.14 14.20
N ASP A 335 3.70 16.98 13.44
CA ASP A 335 5.06 17.34 13.84
C ASP A 335 5.18 18.86 14.12
N ALA A 336 4.69 19.69 13.20
CA ALA A 336 4.72 21.15 13.34
C ALA A 336 3.89 21.62 14.56
N MET A 337 2.76 20.96 14.84
CA MET A 337 1.94 21.26 16.03
C MET A 337 2.64 20.79 17.31
N GLY A 338 3.20 19.58 17.32
CA GLY A 338 3.92 19.00 18.45
C GLY A 338 5.13 19.85 18.85
N LYS A 339 5.96 20.27 17.88
CA LYS A 339 7.11 21.15 18.13
C LYS A 339 6.73 22.52 18.70
N ARG A 340 5.55 23.05 18.35
CA ARG A 340 5.04 24.34 18.89
C ARG A 340 4.44 24.20 20.28
N LEU A 341 3.76 23.09 20.55
CA LEU A 341 3.11 22.83 21.84
C LEU A 341 4.06 22.23 22.89
N GLY A 342 5.11 21.53 22.47
CA GLY A 342 6.08 20.86 23.34
C GLY A 342 6.65 21.77 24.43
N PRO A 343 7.17 22.98 24.12
CA PRO A 343 7.65 23.92 25.13
C PRO A 343 6.59 24.29 26.16
N ILE A 344 5.32 24.42 25.76
CA ILE A 344 4.21 24.79 26.64
C ILE A 344 3.86 23.63 27.58
N VAL A 345 3.81 22.41 27.07
CA VAL A 345 3.56 21.19 27.86
C VAL A 345 4.69 20.90 28.84
N ALA A 346 5.93 21.31 28.53
CA ALA A 346 7.05 21.21 29.47
C ALA A 346 6.82 22.05 30.75
N TYR A 347 6.07 23.15 30.67
CA TYR A 347 5.70 23.98 31.82
C TYR A 347 4.41 23.54 32.51
N ASP A 348 3.47 22.95 31.75
CA ASP A 348 2.18 22.48 32.26
C ASP A 348 1.91 21.02 31.85
N PHE A 349 2.25 20.10 32.75
CA PHE A 349 2.04 18.67 32.55
C PHE A 349 0.55 18.31 32.37
N ALA A 350 -0.37 19.06 32.99
CA ALA A 350 -1.81 18.81 32.86
C ALA A 350 -2.29 19.06 31.42
N LEU A 351 -1.73 20.06 30.74
CA LEU A 351 -1.98 20.29 29.32
C LEU A 351 -1.55 19.08 28.48
N GLY A 352 -0.39 18.49 28.75
CA GLY A 352 0.09 17.29 28.06
C GLY A 352 -0.86 16.11 28.20
N VAL A 353 -1.34 15.86 29.42
CA VAL A 353 -2.33 14.81 29.72
C VAL A 353 -3.66 15.08 28.98
N ASN A 354 -4.14 16.32 28.99
CA ASN A 354 -5.37 16.71 28.27
C ASN A 354 -5.25 16.49 26.76
N VAL A 355 -4.11 16.85 26.16
CA VAL A 355 -3.86 16.63 24.73
C VAL A 355 -3.79 15.13 24.42
N LEU A 356 -3.20 14.32 25.31
CA LEU A 356 -3.15 12.86 25.18
C LEU A 356 -4.56 12.25 25.23
N PHE A 357 -5.41 12.68 26.16
CA PHE A 357 -6.82 12.27 26.21
C PHE A 357 -7.59 12.70 24.96
N LEU A 358 -7.37 13.91 24.46
CA LEU A 358 -7.98 14.39 23.22
C LEU A 358 -7.56 13.52 22.02
N CYS A 359 -6.30 13.09 21.96
CA CYS A 359 -5.81 12.18 20.93
C CYS A 359 -6.48 10.81 21.01
N VAL A 360 -6.59 10.22 22.21
CA VAL A 360 -7.33 8.96 22.42
C VAL A 360 -8.78 9.11 21.97
N TYR A 361 -9.45 10.19 22.38
CA TYR A 361 -10.84 10.45 22.01
C TYR A 361 -11.00 10.61 20.50
N ALA A 362 -10.12 11.39 19.85
CA ALA A 362 -10.13 11.58 18.41
C ALA A 362 -9.95 10.23 17.67
N LEU A 363 -8.96 9.42 18.05
CA LEU A 363 -8.76 8.09 17.47
C LEU A 363 -9.95 7.17 17.71
N SER A 364 -10.52 7.17 18.93
CA SER A 364 -11.72 6.40 19.28
C SER A 364 -12.92 6.79 18.42
N MET A 365 -13.14 8.10 18.23
CA MET A 365 -14.23 8.65 17.44
C MET A 365 -14.08 8.30 15.96
N VAL A 366 -12.86 8.40 15.40
CA VAL A 366 -12.57 7.99 14.02
C VAL A 366 -12.89 6.52 13.80
N LEU A 367 -12.42 5.65 14.69
CA LEU A 367 -12.68 4.21 14.63
C LEU A 367 -14.17 3.88 14.82
N PHE A 368 -14.85 4.58 15.72
CA PHE A 368 -16.30 4.44 15.91
C PHE A 368 -17.08 4.84 14.65
N LEU A 369 -16.76 5.97 14.02
CA LEU A 369 -17.41 6.40 12.78
C LEU A 369 -17.22 5.41 11.64
N VAL A 370 -16.03 4.83 11.53
CA VAL A 370 -15.71 3.82 10.50
C VAL A 370 -16.46 2.52 10.75
N SER A 371 -16.54 2.07 12.01
CA SER A 371 -17.23 0.83 12.40
C SER A 371 -18.76 0.95 12.39
N PHE A 372 -19.33 2.05 12.89
CA PHE A 372 -20.78 2.27 12.98
C PHE A 372 -21.43 2.43 11.60
N ARG A 373 -20.78 3.15 10.68
CA ARG A 373 -21.28 3.28 9.30
C ARG A 373 -21.24 1.96 8.53
N ARG A 374 -20.40 0.99 8.94
CA ARG A 374 -20.39 -0.36 8.37
C ARG A 374 -21.57 -1.20 8.87
N ARG A 375 -21.86 -1.17 10.18
CA ARG A 375 -23.05 -1.83 10.76
C ARG A 375 -24.36 -1.32 10.17
N ARG A 376 -24.49 0.00 9.99
CA ARG A 376 -25.68 0.61 9.36
C ARG A 376 -25.82 0.24 7.87
N ARG A 377 -24.71 -0.11 7.22
CA ARG A 377 -24.70 -0.60 5.83
C ARG A 377 -25.10 -2.07 5.74
N GLN A 378 -24.58 -2.92 6.64
CA GLN A 378 -24.98 -4.32 6.77
C GLN A 378 -26.46 -4.47 7.14
N ALA A 379 -26.95 -3.67 8.09
CA ALA A 379 -28.37 -3.65 8.46
C ALA A 379 -29.29 -3.05 7.37
N GLY A 380 -28.73 -2.31 6.40
CA GLY A 380 -29.48 -1.78 5.24
C GLY A 380 -29.41 -2.68 4.00
N THR A 381 -28.51 -3.66 3.96
CA THR A 381 -28.39 -4.66 2.89
C THR A 381 -29.23 -5.92 3.13
N ASP A 382 -29.83 -6.08 4.31
CA ASP A 382 -30.78 -7.16 4.57
C ASP A 382 -32.19 -6.87 4.00
N GLU A 383 -32.47 -5.63 3.56
CA GLU A 383 -33.78 -5.24 2.97
C GLU A 383 -33.71 -4.81 1.49
N ALA A 384 -32.54 -4.73 0.87
CA ALA A 384 -32.40 -4.40 -0.55
C ALA A 384 -31.37 -5.31 -1.22
N GLY A 385 -31.82 -6.06 -2.24
CA GLY A 385 -31.07 -7.11 -2.93
C GLY A 385 -29.68 -6.71 -3.43
N GLU A 386 -28.83 -7.73 -3.47
CA GLU A 386 -27.42 -7.70 -3.87
C GLU A 386 -27.14 -6.96 -5.18
N GLU A 387 -26.43 -5.83 -5.09
CA GLU A 387 -25.52 -5.34 -6.13
C GLU A 387 -24.18 -4.88 -5.51
N GLY A 388 -23.20 -5.79 -5.52
CA GLY A 388 -21.87 -5.56 -6.11
C GLY A 388 -20.94 -4.45 -5.59
N ARG A 389 -21.11 -3.90 -4.38
CA ARG A 389 -20.24 -2.79 -3.92
C ARG A 389 -19.13 -3.22 -2.95
N ILE A 390 -18.00 -3.59 -3.55
CA ILE A 390 -16.60 -3.62 -3.06
C ILE A 390 -16.42 -3.38 -1.55
N ASP A 391 -16.07 -4.45 -0.84
CA ASP A 391 -15.59 -4.37 0.54
C ASP A 391 -14.06 -4.18 0.53
N VAL A 392 -13.60 -2.92 0.38
CA VAL A 392 -12.18 -2.50 0.48
C VAL A 392 -11.57 -2.80 1.87
N ALA A 393 -12.34 -3.41 2.77
CA ALA A 393 -11.92 -3.82 4.11
C ALA A 393 -11.38 -5.26 4.20
N VAL A 394 -11.41 -6.02 3.10
CA VAL A 394 -10.79 -7.35 2.99
C VAL A 394 -9.45 -7.17 2.27
N VAL A 395 -8.39 -6.99 3.05
CA VAL A 395 -7.03 -6.84 2.52
C VAL A 395 -6.46 -8.22 2.22
N GLY A 396 -6.05 -8.49 0.98
CA GLY A 396 -5.32 -9.71 0.60
C GLY A 396 -6.17 -10.87 0.07
N GLY A 397 -7.48 -10.71 -0.08
CA GLY A 397 -8.32 -11.75 -0.69
C GLY A 397 -8.01 -11.90 -2.19
N SER A 398 -7.86 -13.14 -2.68
CA SER A 398 -7.71 -13.47 -4.11
C SER A 398 -8.95 -13.18 -4.98
N HIS A 399 -9.91 -12.40 -4.45
CA HIS A 399 -11.13 -12.03 -5.14
C HIS A 399 -10.92 -10.70 -5.88
N PRO A 400 -11.06 -10.66 -7.21
CA PRO A 400 -10.95 -9.42 -7.96
C PRO A 400 -11.97 -8.39 -7.46
N LEU A 401 -11.56 -7.12 -7.34
CA LEU A 401 -12.46 -5.98 -7.09
C LEU A 401 -13.62 -6.03 -8.09
N ALA A 402 -14.85 -5.91 -7.60
CA ALA A 402 -16.04 -5.91 -8.46
C ALA A 402 -15.92 -4.82 -9.56
N ALA A 403 -16.40 -5.16 -10.76
CA ALA A 403 -16.35 -4.28 -11.92
C ALA A 403 -17.03 -2.92 -11.59
N PRO A 404 -16.48 -1.78 -12.05
CA PRO A 404 -17.10 -0.49 -11.81
C PRO A 404 -18.51 -0.45 -12.40
N GLU A 405 -19.48 0.08 -11.65
CA GLU A 405 -20.77 0.52 -12.21
C GLU A 405 -20.49 1.38 -13.43
N ARG A 406 -20.91 0.90 -14.60
CA ARG A 406 -20.88 1.68 -15.83
C ARG A 406 -21.76 2.91 -15.59
N VAL A 407 -21.15 4.08 -15.52
CA VAL A 407 -21.86 5.32 -15.85
C VAL A 407 -22.19 5.18 -17.32
N CYS A 408 -23.43 4.76 -17.62
CA CYS A 408 -23.95 4.69 -18.97
C CYS A 408 -23.78 6.06 -19.62
N ALA A 409 -22.87 6.14 -20.59
CA ALA A 409 -22.90 7.17 -21.59
C ALA A 409 -23.97 6.76 -22.59
N ASP A 410 -25.17 7.32 -22.43
CA ASP A 410 -26.08 7.47 -23.55
C ASP A 410 -25.38 8.33 -24.61
N ALA A 411 -25.21 7.78 -25.82
CA ALA A 411 -25.84 8.35 -27.02
C ALA A 411 -25.45 7.59 -28.31
N VAL A 412 -26.50 7.30 -29.09
CA VAL A 412 -26.61 7.15 -30.55
C VAL A 412 -26.41 5.77 -31.20
N SER A 413 -27.57 5.22 -31.60
CA SER A 413 -27.82 4.20 -32.61
C SER A 413 -27.25 4.54 -34.01
N GLU A 414 -26.76 3.55 -34.75
CA GLU A 414 -27.43 2.98 -35.94
C GLU A 414 -26.50 2.09 -36.78
N SER A 415 -27.01 0.88 -37.06
CA SER A 415 -26.90 0.07 -38.29
C SER A 415 -25.55 -0.20 -38.98
N GLY A 416 -25.31 -1.50 -39.25
CA GLY A 416 -25.10 -1.95 -40.64
C GLY A 416 -23.77 -2.62 -41.02
N PHE A 417 -23.88 -3.93 -41.27
CA PHE A 417 -23.24 -4.70 -42.36
C PHE A 417 -21.85 -5.38 -42.18
N ALA A 418 -21.95 -6.72 -42.12
CA ALA A 418 -21.21 -7.80 -42.82
C ALA A 418 -19.67 -7.94 -42.79
N SER A 419 -19.28 -9.11 -42.26
CA SER A 419 -18.52 -10.23 -42.88
C SER A 419 -17.27 -9.95 -43.74
N GLY A 420 -16.15 -10.50 -43.27
CA GLY A 420 -14.92 -10.75 -44.05
C GLY A 420 -14.01 -11.74 -43.30
N SER A 421 -13.65 -12.81 -44.01
CA SER A 421 -12.98 -14.06 -43.58
C SER A 421 -11.44 -14.00 -43.52
N ASP A 422 -10.88 -15.03 -42.87
CA ASP A 422 -9.54 -15.68 -42.96
C ASP A 422 -8.61 -15.52 -41.75
N ALA A 423 -7.98 -16.55 -41.16
CA ALA A 423 -8.06 -18.02 -41.29
C ALA A 423 -7.23 -18.64 -40.12
N GLY A 424 -7.62 -19.82 -39.61
CA GLY A 424 -6.68 -20.74 -38.94
C GLY A 424 -7.16 -21.56 -37.74
N CYS A 425 -7.58 -22.82 -38.02
CA CYS A 425 -7.57 -24.04 -37.20
C CYS A 425 -8.85 -24.45 -36.41
N ASP A 426 -9.63 -25.32 -37.10
CA ASP A 426 -10.62 -26.34 -36.71
C ASP A 426 -11.97 -25.99 -36.01
N PRO A 427 -13.11 -26.57 -36.47
CA PRO A 427 -14.44 -25.98 -36.30
C PRO A 427 -15.19 -26.38 -35.01
N PRO A 428 -16.12 -25.53 -34.52
CA PRO A 428 -17.10 -25.87 -33.47
C PRO A 428 -18.15 -26.94 -33.86
N ALA A 429 -18.12 -27.43 -35.11
CA ALA A 429 -19.13 -28.33 -35.66
C ALA A 429 -19.14 -29.77 -35.07
N SER A 430 -18.04 -30.23 -34.45
CA SER A 430 -17.98 -31.57 -33.85
C SER A 430 -18.65 -31.66 -32.48
N LEU A 431 -18.65 -30.58 -31.69
CA LEU A 431 -19.24 -30.57 -30.35
C LEU A 431 -20.76 -30.39 -30.38
N ASP A 432 -21.27 -29.54 -31.28
CA ASP A 432 -22.72 -29.36 -31.45
C ASP A 432 -23.39 -30.66 -31.92
N ALA A 433 -22.77 -31.40 -32.85
CA ALA A 433 -23.25 -32.71 -33.28
C ALA A 433 -23.22 -33.75 -32.15
N ARG A 434 -22.24 -33.69 -31.23
CA ARG A 434 -22.17 -34.57 -30.06
C ARG A 434 -23.23 -34.23 -29.03
N PHE A 435 -23.55 -32.94 -28.84
CA PHE A 435 -24.65 -32.52 -27.98
C PHE A 435 -26.02 -32.99 -28.51
N ASP A 436 -26.20 -32.95 -29.83
CA ASP A 436 -27.44 -33.41 -30.47
C ASP A 436 -27.56 -34.95 -30.46
N ALA A 437 -26.44 -35.68 -30.51
CA ALA A 437 -26.40 -37.15 -30.47
C ALA A 437 -26.73 -37.75 -29.09
N LEU A 438 -26.68 -36.96 -28.01
CA LEU A 438 -26.98 -37.44 -26.64
C LEU A 438 -28.45 -37.78 -26.41
N GLY A 439 -29.37 -37.41 -27.32
CA GLY A 439 -30.78 -37.79 -27.23
C GLY A 439 -31.48 -37.36 -25.93
N LEU A 440 -31.00 -36.27 -25.31
CA LEU A 440 -31.51 -35.78 -24.02
C LEU A 440 -32.97 -35.37 -24.14
N ALA A 441 -33.77 -35.70 -23.12
CA ALA A 441 -35.18 -35.31 -23.05
C ALA A 441 -35.37 -33.78 -23.02
N ASP A 442 -34.37 -33.03 -22.55
CA ASP A 442 -34.29 -31.57 -22.63
C ASP A 442 -32.90 -31.16 -23.14
N PRO A 443 -32.80 -30.61 -24.37
CA PRO A 443 -31.52 -30.24 -24.94
C PRO A 443 -30.83 -29.10 -24.18
N PHE A 444 -29.50 -29.04 -24.28
CA PHE A 444 -28.75 -27.92 -23.70
C PHE A 444 -29.07 -26.61 -24.42
N SER A 445 -29.33 -25.57 -23.64
CA SER A 445 -29.44 -24.21 -24.16
C SER A 445 -28.12 -23.77 -24.78
N LYS A 446 -28.15 -22.73 -25.64
CA LYS A 446 -26.94 -22.16 -26.25
C LYS A 446 -25.89 -21.80 -25.19
N ARG A 447 -26.35 -21.23 -24.06
CA ARG A 447 -25.46 -20.81 -22.97
C ARG A 447 -24.89 -21.98 -22.17
N GLU A 448 -25.66 -23.05 -21.97
CA GLU A 448 -25.17 -24.28 -21.35
C GLU A 448 -24.11 -24.96 -22.22
N ARG A 449 -24.28 -24.98 -23.55
CA ARG A 449 -23.28 -25.53 -24.48
C ARG A 449 -21.94 -24.80 -24.42
N GLU A 450 -21.96 -23.47 -24.34
CA GLU A 450 -20.76 -22.66 -24.16
C GLU A 450 -20.03 -22.98 -22.85
N VAL A 451 -20.77 -23.19 -21.75
CA VAL A 451 -20.22 -23.61 -20.46
C VAL A 451 -19.58 -24.99 -20.57
N VAL A 452 -20.27 -25.98 -21.15
CA VAL A 452 -19.76 -27.36 -21.32
C VAL A 452 -18.49 -27.37 -22.18
N ALA A 453 -18.48 -26.66 -23.30
CA ALA A 453 -17.32 -26.59 -24.19
C ALA A 453 -16.05 -26.08 -23.47
N LEU A 454 -16.20 -25.13 -22.55
CA LEU A 454 -15.09 -24.64 -21.75
C LEU A 454 -14.66 -25.62 -20.65
N VAL A 455 -15.60 -26.33 -20.04
CA VAL A 455 -15.33 -27.34 -19.01
C VAL A 455 -14.58 -28.55 -19.57
N LEU A 456 -14.96 -29.01 -20.77
CA LEU A 456 -14.27 -30.08 -21.51
C LEU A 456 -12.81 -29.69 -21.84
N ARG A 457 -12.55 -28.41 -22.12
CA ARG A 457 -11.20 -27.85 -22.32
C ARG A 457 -10.39 -27.69 -21.01
N GLY A 458 -10.80 -28.34 -19.93
CA GLY A 458 -10.08 -28.32 -18.66
C GLY A 458 -10.29 -27.06 -17.80
N ASN A 459 -11.14 -26.11 -18.20
CA ASN A 459 -11.30 -24.86 -17.45
C ASN A 459 -12.10 -25.07 -16.15
N ASN A 460 -11.65 -24.44 -15.06
CA ASN A 460 -12.36 -24.43 -13.79
C ASN A 460 -13.47 -23.36 -13.77
N VAL A 461 -14.39 -23.44 -12.79
CA VAL A 461 -15.54 -22.52 -12.66
C VAL A 461 -15.12 -21.03 -12.72
N PRO A 462 -14.06 -20.59 -12.02
CA PRO A 462 -13.58 -19.20 -12.15
C PRO A 462 -13.10 -18.84 -13.57
N ALA A 463 -12.43 -19.76 -14.27
CA ALA A 463 -11.96 -19.53 -15.64
C ALA A 463 -13.12 -19.47 -16.66
N VAL A 464 -14.16 -20.28 -16.47
CA VAL A 464 -15.38 -20.25 -17.29
C VAL A 464 -16.13 -18.93 -17.07
N ALA A 465 -16.28 -18.50 -15.82
CA ALA A 465 -16.92 -17.24 -15.44
C ALA A 465 -16.26 -16.04 -16.13
N ARG A 466 -14.92 -15.98 -16.13
CA ARG A 466 -14.14 -14.95 -16.83
C ARG A 466 -14.32 -14.98 -18.35
N LYS A 467 -14.27 -16.16 -18.97
CA LYS A 467 -14.38 -16.32 -20.44
C LYS A 467 -15.78 -15.98 -20.97
N LEU A 468 -16.82 -16.23 -20.17
CA LEU A 468 -18.21 -15.98 -20.55
C LEU A 468 -18.76 -14.66 -20.00
N TYR A 469 -17.97 -13.89 -19.25
CA TYR A 469 -18.38 -12.63 -18.61
C TYR A 469 -19.64 -12.78 -17.72
N ILE A 470 -19.70 -13.86 -16.93
CA ILE A 470 -20.80 -14.14 -15.97
C ILE A 470 -20.25 -14.44 -14.57
N SER A 471 -21.11 -14.39 -13.54
CA SER A 471 -20.68 -14.70 -12.16
C SER A 471 -20.37 -16.18 -11.97
N GLU A 472 -19.49 -16.53 -11.01
CA GLU A 472 -19.23 -17.93 -10.67
C GLU A 472 -20.48 -18.66 -10.18
N ASN A 473 -21.37 -17.98 -9.47
CA ASN A 473 -22.65 -18.55 -9.03
C ASN A 473 -23.50 -18.92 -10.24
N THR A 474 -23.60 -18.03 -11.23
CA THR A 474 -24.30 -18.31 -12.49
C THR A 474 -23.68 -19.50 -13.24
N VAL A 475 -22.35 -19.64 -13.24
CA VAL A 475 -21.70 -20.84 -13.79
C VAL A 475 -22.08 -22.09 -13.00
N ARG A 476 -22.09 -22.05 -11.66
CA ARG A 476 -22.53 -23.19 -10.83
C ARG A 476 -23.99 -23.55 -11.07
N ASP A 477 -24.85 -22.57 -11.27
CA ASP A 477 -26.27 -22.78 -11.59
C ASP A 477 -26.43 -23.42 -12.97
N HIS A 478 -25.69 -22.93 -13.98
CA HIS A 478 -25.64 -23.58 -15.28
C HIS A 478 -25.11 -25.02 -15.17
N MET A 479 -24.03 -25.25 -14.41
CA MET A 479 -23.48 -26.59 -14.18
C MET A 479 -24.48 -27.53 -13.50
N LYS A 480 -25.25 -27.03 -12.53
CA LYS A 480 -26.31 -27.81 -11.86
C LYS A 480 -27.44 -28.18 -12.82
N SER A 481 -27.83 -27.25 -13.70
CA SER A 481 -28.79 -27.53 -14.77
C SER A 481 -28.25 -28.55 -15.77
N ILE A 482 -26.99 -28.41 -16.19
CA ILE A 482 -26.30 -29.34 -17.09
C ILE A 482 -26.24 -30.75 -16.50
N TYR A 483 -25.81 -30.90 -15.25
CA TYR A 483 -25.74 -32.20 -14.57
C TYR A 483 -27.11 -32.86 -14.45
N ARG A 484 -28.15 -32.08 -14.12
CA ARG A 484 -29.52 -32.57 -14.08
C ARG A 484 -30.03 -33.03 -15.46
N LYS A 485 -29.73 -32.27 -16.52
CA LYS A 485 -30.15 -32.60 -17.89
C LYS A 485 -29.39 -33.78 -18.48
N ALA A 486 -28.10 -33.91 -18.18
CA ALA A 486 -27.23 -35.00 -18.62
C ALA A 486 -27.36 -36.29 -17.78
N GLY A 487 -27.98 -36.21 -16.59
CA GLY A 487 -28.10 -37.35 -15.67
C GLY A 487 -26.78 -37.76 -15.01
N VAL A 488 -25.81 -36.84 -14.93
CA VAL A 488 -24.48 -37.08 -14.34
C VAL A 488 -24.33 -36.35 -13.00
N HIS A 489 -23.48 -36.85 -12.12
CA HIS A 489 -23.28 -36.31 -10.77
C HIS A 489 -21.91 -35.67 -10.57
N SER A 490 -20.98 -35.86 -11.52
CA SER A 490 -19.64 -35.30 -11.43
C SER A 490 -19.16 -34.70 -12.75
N ARG A 491 -18.16 -33.80 -12.62
CA ARG A 491 -17.47 -33.22 -13.78
C ARG A 491 -16.80 -34.29 -14.62
N GLN A 492 -16.25 -35.33 -13.98
CA GLN A 492 -15.56 -36.41 -14.66
C GLN A 492 -16.55 -37.24 -15.48
N GLU A 493 -17.69 -37.62 -14.90
CA GLU A 493 -18.77 -38.30 -15.63
C GLU A 493 -19.28 -37.49 -16.83
N LEU A 494 -19.36 -36.16 -16.72
CA LEU A 494 -19.73 -35.30 -17.85
C LEU A 494 -18.67 -35.33 -18.97
N ILE A 495 -17.39 -35.41 -18.62
CA ILE A 495 -16.30 -35.53 -19.59
C ILE A 495 -16.35 -36.91 -20.24
N ASP A 496 -16.50 -37.97 -19.44
CA ASP A 496 -16.53 -39.36 -19.93
C ASP A 496 -17.75 -39.63 -20.84
N LEU A 497 -18.87 -38.92 -20.63
CA LEU A 497 -20.07 -38.98 -21.49
C LEU A 497 -19.90 -38.19 -22.80
N LEU A 498 -18.91 -37.30 -22.87
CA LEU A 498 -18.61 -36.38 -23.97
C LEU A 498 -17.16 -36.53 -24.44
N ASP A 499 -16.52 -37.69 -24.25
CA ASP A 499 -15.28 -38.16 -24.90
C ASP A 499 -15.67 -39.32 -25.84
#